data_AF-A0A8C9R264-F1
#
_entry.id   AF-A0A8C9R264-F1
#
_cell.length_a   1.000
_cell.length_b   1.000
_cell.length_c   1.000
_cell.angle_alpha   90.00
_cell.angle_beta   90.00
_cell.angle_gamma   90.00
#
_symmetry.space_group_name_H-M   'P 1'
#
loop_
_entity.id
_entity.type
_entity.pdbx_description
1 polymer ?
#
loop_
_entity_poly.entity_id
_entity_poly.type
_entity_poly.pdbx_seq_one_letter_code
_entity_poly.pdbx_strand_id
1 'polypeptide(L)' 'TWIRSLAQSMEVYKRILGGHDCGLQDVLYHVSICRSPCTHRRHIICGGTLIRPQWVLTAAHCNEP' A
#
# COMPACT_ATOMS: atom_id res chain seq x y z
N THR A 1 12.46 -42.03 -3.54
CA THR A 1 11.80 -41.46 -2.33
C THR A 1 11.96 -39.95 -2.38
N TRP A 2 11.00 -39.26 -3.00
CA TRP A 2 11.09 -37.88 -3.50
C TRP A 2 10.58 -36.83 -2.50
N ILE A 3 11.00 -36.91 -1.23
CA ILE A 3 10.53 -35.95 -0.19
C ILE A 3 11.73 -35.17 0.35
N ARG A 4 12.34 -34.30 -0.47
CA ARG A 4 13.35 -33.34 0.03
C ARG A 4 13.24 -31.92 -0.53
N SER A 5 12.13 -31.49 -1.14
CA SER A 5 12.08 -30.13 -1.69
C SER A 5 10.70 -29.45 -1.66
N LEU A 6 9.95 -29.62 -0.57
CA LEU A 6 8.80 -28.73 -0.28
C LEU A 6 9.02 -27.88 0.98
N ALA A 7 10.15 -28.04 1.67
CA ALA A 7 10.48 -27.25 2.86
C ALA A 7 11.27 -25.96 2.54
N GLN A 8 11.64 -25.71 1.28
CA GLN A 8 12.43 -24.54 0.88
C GLN A 8 11.62 -23.41 0.23
N SER A 9 10.32 -23.58 -0.02
CA SER A 9 9.47 -22.49 -0.52
C SER A 9 8.71 -21.74 0.58
N MET A 10 8.93 -22.11 1.85
CA MET A 10 8.87 -21.14 2.94
C MET A 10 10.14 -20.29 2.87
N GLU A 11 10.25 -19.45 1.84
CA GLU A 11 11.17 -18.31 1.92
C GLU A 11 10.77 -17.54 3.17
N VAL A 12 11.63 -17.68 4.17
CA VAL A 12 11.60 -16.97 5.43
C VAL A 12 11.49 -15.49 5.09
N TYR A 13 10.26 -14.96 5.19
CA TYR A 13 9.94 -13.56 5.45
C TYR A 13 11.00 -12.58 4.89
N LYS A 14 10.77 -11.96 3.73
CA LYS A 14 11.37 -10.65 3.43
C LYS A 14 10.76 -9.62 4.39
N ARG A 15 11.06 -9.76 5.69
CA ARG A 15 10.47 -9.01 6.78
C ARG A 15 11.05 -7.61 6.71
N ILE A 16 10.21 -6.67 6.34
CA ILE A 16 10.55 -5.25 6.42
C ILE A 16 10.49 -4.86 7.91
N LEU A 17 11.66 -4.60 8.51
CA LEU A 17 11.79 -4.11 9.88
C LEU A 17 12.14 -2.62 9.81
N GLY A 18 11.34 -1.77 10.45
CA GLY A 18 11.56 -0.31 10.46
C GLY A 18 11.09 0.44 9.21
N GLY A 19 10.77 -0.27 8.13
CA GLY A 19 10.37 0.35 6.87
C GLY A 19 11.55 0.92 6.09
N HIS A 20 11.27 1.42 4.89
CA HIS A 20 12.18 2.28 4.15
C HIS A 20 11.35 3.31 3.39
N ASP A 21 11.95 4.45 3.09
CA ASP A 21 11.32 5.42 2.22
C ASP A 21 11.15 4.82 0.82
N CYS A 22 9.99 5.04 0.24
CA CYS A 22 9.65 4.57 -1.09
C CYS A 22 10.12 5.61 -2.12
N GLY A 23 10.81 5.16 -3.16
CA GLY A 23 11.16 5.99 -4.30
C GLY A 23 9.93 6.44 -5.08
N LEU A 24 10.05 7.55 -5.82
CA LEU A 24 8.95 8.13 -6.61
C LEU A 24 8.31 7.15 -7.62
N GLN A 25 9.06 6.13 -8.06
CA GLN A 25 8.60 5.16 -9.07
C GLN A 25 8.26 3.78 -8.49
N ASP A 26 8.46 3.57 -7.19
CA ASP A 26 8.25 2.27 -6.56
C ASP A 26 6.75 1.94 -6.43
N VAL A 27 5.90 2.96 -6.35
CA VAL A 27 4.44 2.84 -6.16
C VAL A 27 3.70 3.86 -7.03
N LEU A 28 3.64 3.56 -8.32
CA LEU A 28 3.11 4.46 -9.35
C LEU A 28 1.64 4.89 -9.17
N TYR A 29 0.84 4.06 -8.51
CA TYR A 29 -0.62 4.26 -8.41
C TYR A 29 -1.08 4.61 -7.00
N HIS A 30 -0.16 4.80 -6.04
CA HIS A 30 -0.51 5.13 -4.68
C HIS A 30 -1.00 6.58 -4.57
N VAL A 31 -2.12 6.79 -3.88
CA VAL A 31 -2.68 8.12 -3.66
C VAL A 31 -2.95 8.38 -2.19
N SER A 32 -2.84 9.65 -1.79
CA SER A 32 -3.30 10.13 -0.49
C SER A 32 -4.73 10.66 -0.60
N ILE A 33 -5.60 10.23 0.31
CA ILE A 33 -6.98 10.70 0.42
C ILE A 33 -7.06 11.62 1.64
N CYS A 34 -7.58 12.83 1.44
CA CYS A 34 -7.61 13.88 2.45
C CYS A 34 -8.97 14.58 2.49
N ARG A 35 -9.33 15.10 3.67
CA ARG A 35 -10.47 16.02 3.78
C ARG A 35 -10.07 17.37 3.21
N SER A 36 -10.94 17.92 2.36
CA SER A 36 -10.72 19.25 1.78
C SER A 36 -10.70 20.32 2.88
N PRO A 37 -9.75 21.27 2.87
CA PRO A 37 -8.72 21.46 1.84
C PRO A 37 -7.48 20.58 2.05
N CYS A 38 -6.96 20.00 0.98
CA CYS A 38 -5.78 19.12 0.98
C CYS A 38 -4.46 19.90 0.98
N THR A 39 -4.26 20.77 1.97
CA THR A 39 -3.10 21.68 2.01
C THR A 39 -1.93 21.17 2.86
N HIS A 40 -2.18 20.24 3.79
CA HIS A 40 -1.15 19.69 4.67
C HIS A 40 -1.32 18.18 4.88
N ARG A 41 -0.19 17.49 5.12
CA ARG A 41 -0.16 16.05 5.42
C ARG A 41 -1.08 15.65 6.58
N ARG A 42 -1.30 16.54 7.56
CA ARG A 42 -2.21 16.31 8.69
C ARG A 42 -3.69 16.13 8.30
N HIS A 43 -4.07 16.47 7.06
CA HIS A 43 -5.44 16.26 6.55
C HIS A 43 -5.60 14.95 5.78
N ILE A 44 -4.51 14.19 5.58
CA ILE A 44 -4.56 12.85 4.98
C ILE A 44 -5.24 11.92 5.98
N ILE A 45 -6.32 11.29 5.55
CA ILE A 45 -7.14 10.39 6.37
C ILE A 45 -7.00 8.93 5.93
N CYS A 46 -6.63 8.69 4.67
CA CYS A 46 -6.53 7.35 4.10
C CYS A 46 -5.55 7.29 2.92
N GLY A 47 -5.26 6.08 2.46
CA GLY A 47 -4.64 5.82 1.17
C GLY A 47 -5.61 5.25 0.14
N GLY A 48 -5.14 5.07 -1.09
CA GLY A 48 -5.87 4.38 -2.14
C GLY A 48 -4.98 4.02 -3.33
N THR A 49 -5.60 3.41 -4.34
CA THR A 49 -4.94 3.02 -5.59
C THR A 49 -5.73 3.54 -6.79
N LEU A 50 -5.06 4.25 -7.71
CA LEU A 50 -5.65 4.62 -9.00
C LEU A 50 -5.80 3.37 -9.88
N ILE A 51 -7.03 2.93 -10.12
CA ILE A 51 -7.32 1.70 -10.89
C ILE A 51 -7.72 1.99 -12.34
N ARG A 52 -8.21 3.20 -12.63
CA ARG A 52 -8.57 3.72 -13.95
C ARG A 52 -8.47 5.24 -13.95
N PRO A 53 -8.45 5.93 -15.11
CA PRO A 53 -8.53 7.38 -15.15
C PRO A 53 -9.69 7.89 -14.28
N GLN A 54 -9.39 8.74 -13.31
CA GLN A 54 -10.35 9.34 -12.37
C GLN A 54 -11.02 8.37 -11.37
N TRP A 55 -10.62 7.10 -11.29
CA TRP A 55 -11.18 6.13 -10.34
C TRP A 55 -10.12 5.62 -9.37
N VAL A 56 -10.31 5.93 -8.08
CA VAL A 56 -9.47 5.46 -6.97
C VAL A 56 -10.23 4.40 -6.19
N LEU A 57 -9.60 3.24 -5.96
CA LEU A 57 -10.06 2.23 -5.03
C LEU A 57 -9.52 2.53 -3.63
N THR A 58 -10.38 2.47 -2.60
CA THR A 58 -10.01 2.67 -1.19
C THR A 58 -10.93 1.84 -0.29
N ALA A 59 -10.66 1.85 1.02
CA ALA A 59 -11.51 1.19 2.00
C ALA A 59 -12.82 1.97 2.20
N ALA A 60 -13.93 1.26 2.42
CA ALA A 60 -15.24 1.88 2.63
C ALA A 60 -15.27 2.83 3.84
N HIS A 61 -14.60 2.47 4.95
CA HIS A 61 -14.54 3.29 6.16
C HIS A 61 -13.75 4.60 5.98
N CYS A 62 -13.06 4.80 4.85
CA CYS A 62 -12.39 6.08 4.57
C CYS A 62 -13.37 7.22 4.30
N ASN A 63 -14.62 6.90 3.95
CA ASN A 63 -15.68 7.91 3.77
C ASN A 63 -16.40 8.26 5.09
N GLU A 64 -16.48 7.31 6.02
CA GLU A 64 -17.13 7.45 7.32
C GLU A 64 -16.29 6.67 8.35
N PRO A 65 -15.49 7.35 9.18
CA PRO A 65 -14.60 6.71 10.14
C PRO A 65 -15.35 6.06 11.30
#